data_AF-A0A4Y8YAB9-F1
#
_entry.id   AF-A0A4Y8YAB9-F1
#
_cell.length_a   1.000
_cell.length_b   1.000
_cell.length_c   1.000
_cell.angle_alpha   90.00
_cell.angle_beta   90.00
_cell.angle_gamma   90.00
#
_symmetry.space_group_name_H-M   'P 1'
#
loop_
_entity.id
_entity.type
_entity.pdbx_description
1 polymer ?
#
loop_
_entity_poly.entity_id
_entity_poly.type
_entity_poly.pdbx_seq_one_letter_code
_entity_poly.pdbx_strand_id
1 'polypeptide(L)'
;MGRYFNVRGFLDCDYPDLEVIRGVVAQYRGAGSRFCLPDDVVALYLGGWLYQDKEINWVAHAFFGASMKSGGVDLLLDQLGRIAELIPESEGTFFVDDDEGGPSCRWDVSNGRVSIG
;
A
#
# COMPACT_ATOMS: atom_id res chain seq x y z
N MET A 1 21.19 14.23 -0.22
CA MET A 1 20.41 13.19 0.47
C MET A 1 19.05 13.13 -0.20
N GLY A 2 18.47 11.95 -0.39
CA GLY A 2 17.15 11.81 -1.01
C GLY A 2 16.06 12.01 0.04
N ARG A 3 14.96 12.68 -0.34
CA ARG A 3 13.77 12.83 0.51
C ARG A 3 13.06 11.49 0.65
N TYR A 4 12.70 11.12 1.86
CA TYR A 4 11.98 9.89 2.18
C TYR A 4 10.66 10.21 2.88
N PHE A 5 9.72 9.31 2.70
CA PHE A 5 8.41 9.35 3.31
C PHE A 5 8.23 8.09 4.15
N ASN A 6 7.85 8.25 5.40
CA ASN A 6 7.45 7.15 6.25
C ASN A 6 5.97 6.85 5.98
N VAL A 7 5.70 5.71 5.35
CA VAL A 7 4.34 5.31 4.98
C VAL A 7 3.91 4.12 5.82
N ARG A 8 2.74 4.22 6.45
CA ARG A 8 2.15 3.14 7.25
C ARG A 8 0.63 3.16 7.19
N GLY A 9 0.01 1.98 7.21
CA GLY A 9 -1.44 1.88 7.17
C GLY A 9 -1.94 0.45 7.17
N PHE A 10 -3.24 0.31 6.95
CA PHE A 10 -3.90 -0.98 6.88
C PHE A 10 -5.09 -0.97 5.93
N LEU A 11 -5.50 -2.16 5.53
CA LEU A 11 -6.75 -2.49 4.85
C LEU A 11 -7.49 -3.55 5.66
N ASP A 12 -8.79 -3.36 5.80
CA ASP A 12 -9.78 -4.30 6.33
C ASP A 12 -10.56 -4.87 5.14
N CYS A 13 -10.69 -6.19 5.11
CA CYS A 13 -11.36 -6.94 4.04
C CYS A 13 -11.79 -8.33 4.53
N ASP A 14 -12.41 -9.12 3.66
CA ASP A 14 -12.70 -10.53 3.96
C ASP A 14 -11.43 -11.39 3.79
N TYR A 15 -11.35 -12.56 4.43
CA TYR A 15 -10.19 -13.44 4.32
C TYR A 15 -9.81 -13.85 2.88
N PRO A 16 -10.78 -14.20 2.00
CA PRO A 16 -10.44 -14.51 0.60
C PRO A 16 -9.81 -13.33 -0.15
N ASP A 17 -10.11 -12.10 0.25
CA ASP A 17 -9.61 -10.89 -0.39
C ASP A 17 -8.11 -10.67 -0.12
N LEU A 18 -7.56 -11.23 0.97
CA LEU A 18 -6.11 -11.18 1.20
C LEU A 18 -5.31 -11.78 0.03
N GLU A 19 -5.82 -12.85 -0.59
CA GLU A 19 -5.18 -13.46 -1.76
C GLU A 19 -5.28 -12.56 -3.00
N VAL A 20 -6.38 -11.83 -3.15
CA VAL A 20 -6.54 -10.81 -4.21
C VAL A 20 -5.50 -9.69 -4.00
N ILE A 21 -5.36 -9.19 -2.78
CA ILE A 21 -4.37 -8.15 -2.44
C ILE A 21 -2.94 -8.65 -2.74
N ARG A 22 -2.58 -9.87 -2.31
CA ARG A 22 -1.28 -10.49 -2.65
C ARG A 22 -1.08 -10.56 -4.16
N GLY A 23 -2.10 -10.96 -4.90
CA GLY A 23 -2.09 -11.05 -6.35
C GLY A 23 -1.81 -9.69 -7.00
N VAL A 24 -2.49 -8.64 -6.56
CA VAL A 24 -2.25 -7.26 -7.04
C VAL A 24 -0.82 -6.83 -6.74
N VAL A 25 -0.36 -6.94 -5.49
CA VAL A 25 0.99 -6.53 -5.08
C VAL A 25 2.07 -7.28 -5.87
N ALA A 26 1.89 -8.58 -6.12
CA ALA A 26 2.84 -9.39 -6.88
C ALA A 26 3.01 -8.93 -8.34
N GLN A 27 1.98 -8.36 -8.97
CA GLN A 27 2.04 -7.84 -10.35
C GLN A 27 2.98 -6.63 -10.51
N TYR A 28 3.37 -5.97 -9.42
CA TYR A 28 4.28 -4.82 -9.46
C TYR A 28 5.76 -5.24 -9.48
N ARG A 29 6.07 -6.54 -9.36
CA ARG A 29 7.46 -7.01 -9.53
C ARG A 29 7.94 -6.65 -10.95
N GLY A 30 9.08 -5.96 -11.03
CA GLY A 30 9.64 -5.50 -12.31
C GLY A 30 8.99 -4.21 -12.86
N ALA A 31 8.14 -3.53 -12.08
CA ALA A 31 7.50 -2.28 -12.49
C ALA A 31 8.36 -1.04 -12.20
N GLY A 32 9.66 -1.18 -11.93
CA GLY A 32 10.52 -0.07 -11.48
C GLY A 32 10.54 1.11 -12.44
N SER A 33 10.61 0.84 -13.75
CA SER A 33 10.61 1.88 -14.78
C SER A 33 9.37 2.79 -14.74
N ARG A 34 8.19 2.27 -14.38
CA ARG A 34 6.94 3.03 -14.27
C ARG A 34 6.98 4.06 -13.14
N PHE A 35 7.78 3.80 -12.11
CA PHE A 35 7.85 4.60 -10.89
C PHE A 35 9.23 5.25 -10.69
N CYS A 36 10.06 5.27 -11.73
CA CYS A 36 11.43 5.80 -11.66
C CYS A 36 12.28 5.16 -10.54
N LEU A 37 12.07 3.87 -10.30
CA LEU A 37 12.79 3.07 -9.31
C LEU A 37 13.57 1.93 -9.97
N PRO A 38 14.72 1.53 -9.41
CA PRO A 38 15.32 0.24 -9.71
C PRO A 38 14.40 -0.93 -9.30
N ASP A 39 14.40 -2.04 -10.04
CA ASP A 39 13.52 -3.17 -9.76
C ASP A 39 13.83 -3.89 -8.44
N ASP A 40 15.09 -3.88 -8.00
CA ASP A 40 15.48 -4.36 -6.68
C ASP A 40 14.88 -3.50 -5.56
N VAL A 41 14.83 -2.17 -5.75
CA VAL A 41 14.17 -1.25 -4.82
C VAL A 41 12.66 -1.48 -4.80
N VAL A 42 12.04 -1.74 -5.96
CA VAL A 42 10.62 -2.14 -5.99
C VAL A 42 10.41 -3.42 -5.18
N ALA A 43 11.23 -4.45 -5.39
CA ALA A 43 11.11 -5.70 -4.64
C ALA A 43 11.23 -5.50 -3.12
N LEU A 44 12.11 -4.60 -2.67
CA LEU A 44 12.21 -4.21 -1.26
C LEU A 44 10.92 -3.55 -0.76
N TYR A 45 10.35 -2.61 -1.51
CA TYR A 45 9.11 -1.91 -1.14
C TYR A 45 7.88 -2.82 -1.11
N LEU A 46 7.78 -3.81 -2.01
CA LEU A 46 6.71 -4.81 -1.95
C LEU A 46 6.77 -5.63 -0.64
N GLY A 47 7.96 -5.78 -0.05
CA GLY A 47 8.13 -6.46 1.24
C GLY A 47 7.57 -5.71 2.45
N GLY A 48 7.10 -4.47 2.27
CA GLY A 48 6.43 -3.70 3.33
C GLY A 48 5.02 -4.20 3.66
N TRP A 49 4.42 -5.03 2.80
CA TRP A 49 3.11 -5.64 3.04
C TRP A 49 3.19 -6.81 4.02
N LEU A 50 2.29 -6.81 5.00
CA LEU A 50 2.05 -7.90 5.94
C LEU A 50 0.58 -8.28 5.88
N TYR A 51 0.30 -9.57 5.98
CA TYR A 51 -1.05 -10.10 5.82
C TYR A 51 -1.38 -10.96 7.02
N GLN A 52 -2.59 -10.82 7.55
CA GLN A 52 -3.05 -11.66 8.64
C GLN A 52 -3.10 -13.12 8.20
N ASP A 53 -2.41 -13.98 8.96
CA ASP A 53 -2.26 -15.40 8.64
C ASP A 53 -3.36 -16.27 9.28
N LYS A 54 -3.91 -15.83 10.42
CA LYS A 54 -4.92 -16.57 11.17
C LYS A 54 -6.25 -15.87 11.17
N GLU A 55 -7.31 -16.63 10.94
CA GLU A 55 -8.67 -16.14 11.07
C GLU A 55 -8.98 -15.74 12.52
N ILE A 56 -9.32 -14.47 12.70
CA ILE A 56 -9.86 -13.90 13.93
C ILE A 56 -11.23 -13.34 13.56
N ASN A 57 -12.27 -14.15 13.75
CA ASN A 57 -13.66 -13.83 13.40
C ASN A 57 -13.84 -13.54 11.89
N TRP A 58 -14.50 -12.43 11.55
CA TRP A 58 -15.03 -12.14 10.21
C TRP A 58 -14.21 -11.14 9.39
N VAL A 59 -13.28 -10.40 9.99
CA VAL A 59 -12.47 -9.38 9.30
C VAL A 59 -11.01 -9.84 9.23
N ALA A 60 -10.40 -9.64 8.07
CA ALA A 60 -8.99 -9.86 7.81
C ALA A 60 -8.27 -8.53 7.60
N HIS A 61 -7.03 -8.46 8.07
CA HIS A 61 -6.23 -7.24 7.97
C HIS A 61 -4.98 -7.44 7.09
N ALA A 62 -4.75 -6.49 6.18
CA ALA A 62 -3.48 -6.33 5.47
C ALA A 62 -2.82 -5.01 5.91
N PHE A 63 -1.60 -5.08 6.41
CA PHE A 63 -0.84 -3.93 6.90
C PHE A 63 0.26 -3.56 5.91
N PHE A 64 0.63 -2.28 5.90
CA PHE A 64 1.81 -1.80 5.21
C PHE A 64 2.65 -0.91 6.12
N GLY A 65 3.97 -1.02 6.01
CA GLY A 65 4.90 -0.12 6.66
C GLY A 65 6.26 -0.08 5.96
N ALA A 66 6.68 1.09 5.47
CA ALA A 66 8.01 1.28 4.88
C ALA A 66 8.43 2.76 4.82
N SER A 67 9.74 2.99 4.85
CA SER A 67 10.33 4.27 4.44
C SER A 67 10.64 4.25 2.95
N MET A 68 9.99 5.14 2.19
CA MET A 68 9.96 5.08 0.73
C MET A 68 10.43 6.40 0.10
N LYS A 69 11.00 6.35 -1.09
CA LYS A 69 11.16 7.54 -1.95
C LYS A 69 9.82 7.89 -2.59
N SER A 70 9.69 9.08 -3.18
CA SER A 70 8.46 9.52 -3.86
C SER A 70 7.91 8.49 -4.85
N GLY A 71 8.76 7.90 -5.71
CA GLY A 71 8.31 6.86 -6.63
C GLY A 71 7.78 5.59 -5.93
N GLY A 72 8.24 5.30 -4.72
CA GLY A 72 7.70 4.22 -3.90
C GLY A 72 6.32 4.57 -3.32
N VAL A 73 6.14 5.81 -2.91
CA VAL A 73 4.83 6.35 -2.47
C VAL A 73 3.82 6.27 -3.62
N ASP A 74 4.22 6.67 -4.84
CA ASP A 74 3.39 6.57 -6.04
C ASP A 74 3.05 5.10 -6.38
N LEU A 75 4.02 4.18 -6.21
CA LEU A 75 3.81 2.75 -6.39
C LEU A 75 2.76 2.20 -5.42
N LEU A 76 2.83 2.57 -4.14
CA LEU A 76 1.84 2.14 -3.15
C LEU A 76 0.47 2.72 -3.46
N LEU A 77 0.39 4.00 -3.81
CA LEU A 77 -0.89 4.63 -4.15
C LEU A 77 -1.58 3.94 -5.33
N ASP A 78 -0.81 3.54 -6.36
CA ASP A 78 -1.33 2.80 -7.50
C ASP A 78 -1.80 1.38 -7.12
N GLN A 79 -1.09 0.71 -6.20
CA GLN A 79 -1.52 -0.58 -5.65
C GLN A 79 -2.85 -0.44 -4.92
N LEU A 80 -2.99 0.54 -4.03
CA LEU A 80 -4.21 0.79 -3.29
C LEU A 80 -5.38 1.12 -4.21
N GLY A 81 -5.14 1.90 -5.27
CA GLY A 81 -6.13 2.16 -6.31
C GLY A 81 -6.66 0.88 -6.95
N ARG A 82 -5.76 -0.02 -7.39
CA ARG A 82 -6.16 -1.31 -7.98
C ARG A 82 -6.84 -2.25 -6.99
N ILE A 83 -6.37 -2.28 -5.74
CA ILE A 83 -6.99 -3.09 -4.69
C ILE A 83 -8.43 -2.62 -4.46
N ALA A 84 -8.64 -1.32 -4.31
CA ALA A 84 -9.96 -0.75 -4.10
C ALA A 84 -10.89 -1.04 -5.29
N GLU A 85 -10.40 -0.91 -6.53
CA GLU A 85 -11.19 -1.25 -7.72
C GLU A 85 -11.64 -2.72 -7.76
N LEU A 86 -10.78 -3.65 -7.33
CA LEU A 86 -11.07 -5.08 -7.34
C LEU A 86 -11.88 -5.54 -6.12
N ILE A 87 -11.75 -4.82 -4.99
CA ILE A 87 -12.36 -5.15 -3.71
C ILE A 87 -13.06 -3.89 -3.18
N PRO A 88 -14.23 -3.51 -3.72
CA PRO A 88 -14.89 -2.24 -3.40
C PRO A 88 -15.28 -2.08 -1.93
N GLU A 89 -15.51 -3.20 -1.24
CA GLU A 89 -15.85 -3.27 0.18
C GLU A 89 -14.62 -3.19 1.10
N SER A 90 -13.40 -3.19 0.55
CA SER A 90 -12.20 -2.98 1.36
C SER A 90 -12.14 -1.55 1.87
N GLU A 91 -11.80 -1.42 3.14
CA GLU A 91 -11.67 -0.14 3.83
C GLU A 91 -10.29 -0.01 4.44
N GLY A 92 -9.77 1.20 4.60
CA GLY A 92 -8.49 1.35 5.26
C GLY A 92 -7.96 2.78 5.30
N THR A 93 -6.91 2.96 6.08
CA THR A 93 -6.26 4.26 6.25
C THR A 93 -4.75 4.11 6.22
N PHE A 94 -4.11 5.00 5.46
CA PHE A 94 -2.67 5.11 5.34
C PHE A 94 -2.22 6.54 5.67
N PHE A 95 -1.09 6.64 6.35
CA PHE A 95 -0.42 7.88 6.70
C PHE A 95 0.89 7.96 5.94
N VAL A 96 1.13 9.08 5.29
CA VAL A 96 2.36 9.40 4.56
C VAL A 96 2.98 10.61 5.23
N ASP A 97 3.99 10.36 6.06
CA ASP A 97 4.72 11.39 6.77
C ASP A 97 6.03 11.70 6.05
N ASP A 98 6.33 12.98 5.84
CA ASP A 98 7.64 13.41 5.35
C ASP A 98 8.67 13.37 6.48
N ASP A 99 9.77 12.65 6.27
CA ASP A 99 10.83 12.47 7.27
C ASP A 99 11.54 13.79 7.64
N GLU A 100 11.49 14.81 6.78
CA GLU A 100 12.07 16.13 7.04
C GLU A 100 11.09 17.11 7.72
N GLY A 101 9.97 16.61 8.28
CA GLY A 101 8.96 17.43 8.96
C GLY A 101 8.07 18.25 8.01
N GLY A 102 7.99 17.81 6.75
CA GLY A 102 7.03 18.31 5.77
C GLY A 102 5.58 17.93 6.09
N PRO A 103 4.62 18.33 5.23
CA PRO A 103 3.21 18.04 5.45
C PRO A 103 2.96 16.52 5.45
N SER A 104 2.25 16.04 6.47
CA SER A 104 1.70 14.69 6.49
C SER A 104 0.43 14.63 5.65
N CYS A 105 0.24 13.51 4.97
CA CYS A 105 -0.94 13.24 4.16
C CYS A 105 -1.62 11.97 4.65
N ARG A 106 -2.95 11.96 4.60
CA ARG A 106 -3.76 10.78 4.94
C ARG A 106 -4.45 10.28 3.68
N TRP A 107 -4.38 8.99 3.44
CA TRP A 107 -5.13 8.32 2.39
C TRP A 107 -6.17 7.40 3.01
N ASP A 108 -7.40 7.52 2.57
CA ASP A 108 -8.49 6.65 2.98
C ASP A 108 -8.95 5.82 1.79
N VAL A 109 -8.98 4.50 1.98
CA VAL A 109 -9.50 3.53 1.02
C VAL A 109 -10.93 3.21 1.44
N SER A 110 -11.89 3.43 0.55
CA SER A 110 -13.29 3.06 0.75
C SER A 110 -14.07 3.17 -0.56
N ASN A 111 -15.18 2.44 -0.68
CA ASN A 111 -16.09 2.52 -1.83
C ASN A 111 -15.37 2.34 -3.17
N GLY A 112 -14.41 1.41 -3.20
CA GLY A 112 -13.56 1.10 -4.33
C GLY A 112 -12.69 2.24 -4.87
N ARG A 113 -12.34 3.21 -4.02
CA ARG A 113 -11.46 4.34 -4.38
C ARG A 113 -10.50 4.70 -3.25
N VAL A 114 -9.45 5.42 -3.60
CA VAL A 114 -8.52 6.05 -2.65
C VAL A 114 -8.76 7.55 -2.65
N SER A 115 -9.02 8.12 -1.48
CA SER A 115 -9.18 9.57 -1.26
C SER A 115 -7.95 10.11 -0.55
N ILE A 116 -7.44 11.26 -1.00
CA ILE A 116 -6.24 11.91 -0.46
C ILE A 116 -6.69 13.16 0.32
N GLY A 117 -6.33 13.22 1.59
CA GLY A 117 -6.65 14.32 2.53
C GLY A 117 -5.44 15.07 3.05
#